data_AF-A0A0S9QQF5-F1
#
_entry.id   AF-A0A0S9QQF5-F1
#
_cell.length_a   1.000
_cell.length_b   1.000
_cell.length_c   1.000
_cell.angle_alpha   90.00
_cell.angle_beta   90.00
_cell.angle_gamma   90.00
#
_symmetry.space_group_name_H-M   'P 1'
#
loop_
_entity.id
_entity.type
_entity.pdbx_description
1 polymer ?
#
loop_
_entity_poly.entity_id
_entity_poly.type
_entity_poly.pdbx_seq_one_letter_code
_entity_poly.pdbx_strand_id
1 'polypeptide(L)'
;MTLALVSMRIEGEDDVTAVRQRARHLAEHLGFGVQDQTRIATAVSEIARNAYGYAKGGRVEFRLDLIGGSQAFVIRIADQGPGIADPAAILEGRYRSRTGLGLGLMGARRLMDLFDLETEPGRGTRVTLGKRLPAGLPALTAPQAAAMVDAVARAQPDDPHAAIREQNQALLRSLAEIAEREEEAQRLNAELAETNRGVVALYAELETQAGQLREAGATLEAQVAARTAELAEANARLRAEAAERERMEEDLRQSQKMEAVGQLTGGIAHDFNNLLTGIVGSLDLMQSRMAQGRHENLQRYIEAAMSSANRAAALTHRLLAFARRQPLDPRATDANALIVGMSDLLRRTISESIDLRIETDPGLWPTLCDPNQLENAILNLAINARDAMPNGGTLSIRTSNARWDEAESGKPGDRSEYVRIRVADTGTGMTPEVIARAFDPFFTTKPLGQGTGLGLSMIYGFARQSDGHTRIESVVGQGTAITLYLPRHRGELDETVPDATVTTRPRGDGQTVMVVEDEPVVRDVIMEVLHDLGYRAIQAVDGPSGLRALSVAGRIDLLVTDVGLPGLNGRQLADQARLARPDLKVLFITGYAESAAVSAGFLEPGMAMITKPFSVDTLMTRIQAMIRDPVV
;
A
#
# COMPACT_ATOMS: atom_id res chain seq x y z
N MET A 1 -78.18 -44.13 72.97
CA MET A 1 -78.70 -45.48 72.66
C MET A 1 -77.56 -46.26 72.04
N THR A 2 -77.19 -47.37 72.64
CA THR A 2 -76.08 -48.23 72.18
C THR A 2 -76.67 -49.58 71.80
N LEU A 3 -76.49 -50.00 70.55
CA LEU A 3 -76.94 -51.30 70.05
C LEU A 3 -75.72 -52.19 69.81
N ALA A 4 -75.63 -53.33 70.49
CA ALA A 4 -74.58 -54.31 70.20
C ALA A 4 -74.96 -55.12 68.95
N LEU A 5 -74.03 -55.27 68.01
CA LEU A 5 -74.23 -56.06 66.79
C LEU A 5 -73.62 -57.45 66.95
N VAL A 6 -72.29 -57.53 67.10
CA VAL A 6 -71.57 -58.80 67.19
C VAL A 6 -70.39 -58.64 68.14
N SER A 7 -70.13 -59.66 68.98
CA SER A 7 -68.89 -59.78 69.73
C SER A 7 -68.14 -61.03 69.30
N MET A 8 -66.83 -60.90 69.10
CA MET A 8 -65.93 -61.99 68.71
C MET A 8 -64.74 -62.03 69.65
N ARG A 9 -64.33 -63.23 70.05
CA ARG A 9 -63.01 -63.45 70.68
C ARG A 9 -61.97 -63.63 69.59
N ILE A 10 -60.77 -63.15 69.84
CA ILE A 10 -59.61 -63.38 68.99
C ILE A 10 -58.67 -64.29 69.75
N GLU A 11 -58.49 -65.51 69.25
CA GLU A 11 -57.60 -66.53 69.82
C GLU A 11 -56.53 -66.99 68.80
N GLY A 12 -56.70 -66.68 67.50
CA GLY A 12 -55.71 -66.96 66.45
C GLY A 12 -55.79 -66.07 65.20
N GLU A 13 -54.92 -66.34 64.21
CA GLU A 13 -54.82 -65.58 62.94
C GLU A 13 -56.07 -65.72 62.06
N ASP A 14 -56.73 -66.89 62.10
CA ASP A 14 -57.97 -67.13 61.38
C ASP A 14 -59.12 -66.25 61.90
N ASP A 15 -59.15 -65.98 63.21
CA ASP A 15 -60.12 -65.06 63.82
C ASP A 15 -59.89 -63.62 63.36
N VAL A 16 -58.64 -63.22 63.11
CA VAL A 16 -58.32 -61.89 62.56
C VAL A 16 -58.86 -61.76 61.13
N THR A 17 -58.75 -62.82 60.33
CA THR A 17 -59.32 -62.85 58.97
C THR A 17 -60.84 -62.85 59.01
N ALA A 18 -61.46 -63.61 59.92
CA ALA A 18 -62.90 -63.62 60.13
C ALA A 18 -63.43 -62.25 60.62
N VAL A 19 -62.73 -61.60 61.54
CA VAL A 19 -63.03 -60.24 62.01
C VAL A 19 -62.93 -59.23 60.87
N ARG A 20 -61.93 -59.35 59.99
CA ARG A 20 -61.75 -58.50 58.80
C ARG A 20 -62.92 -58.63 57.83
N GLN A 21 -63.29 -59.87 57.49
CA GLN A 21 -64.43 -60.15 56.61
C GLN A 21 -65.74 -59.65 57.22
N ARG A 22 -65.95 -59.91 58.52
CA ARG A 22 -67.16 -59.48 59.22
C ARG A 22 -67.27 -57.96 59.32
N ALA A 23 -66.16 -57.25 59.54
CA ALA A 23 -66.12 -55.79 59.48
C ALA A 23 -66.48 -55.26 58.09
N ARG A 24 -65.99 -55.91 57.02
CA ARG A 24 -66.31 -55.53 55.63
C ARG A 24 -67.79 -55.75 55.30
N HIS A 25 -68.35 -56.92 55.62
CA HIS A 25 -69.75 -57.23 55.35
C HIS A 25 -70.70 -56.33 56.16
N LEU A 26 -70.38 -56.06 57.43
CA LEU A 26 -71.16 -55.10 58.24
C LEU A 26 -71.08 -53.69 57.64
N ALA A 27 -69.90 -53.24 57.18
CA ALA A 27 -69.77 -51.94 56.53
C ALA A 27 -70.56 -51.85 55.22
N GLU A 28 -70.57 -52.92 54.42
CA GLU A 28 -71.38 -53.01 53.20
C GLU A 28 -72.88 -52.90 53.50
N HIS A 29 -73.39 -53.66 54.48
CA HIS A 29 -74.80 -53.61 54.87
C HIS A 29 -75.21 -52.27 55.50
N LEU A 30 -74.24 -51.53 56.06
CA LEU A 30 -74.41 -50.18 56.57
C LEU A 30 -74.26 -49.09 55.48
N GLY A 31 -74.10 -49.49 54.21
CA GLY A 31 -74.11 -48.59 53.06
C GLY A 31 -72.78 -47.87 52.79
N PHE A 32 -71.68 -48.28 53.42
CA PHE A 32 -70.36 -47.69 53.14
C PHE A 32 -69.89 -48.07 51.72
N GLY A 33 -69.27 -47.11 51.00
CA GLY A 33 -68.69 -47.37 49.69
C GLY A 33 -67.46 -48.29 49.73
N VAL A 34 -67.09 -48.90 48.60
CA VAL A 34 -66.03 -49.93 48.48
C VAL A 34 -64.69 -49.51 49.10
N GLN A 35 -64.30 -48.23 48.95
CA GLN A 35 -63.07 -47.71 49.55
C GLN A 35 -63.14 -47.67 51.08
N ASP A 36 -64.29 -47.29 51.64
CA ASP A 36 -64.49 -47.22 53.09
C ASP A 36 -64.63 -48.61 53.71
N GLN A 37 -65.31 -49.54 53.03
CA GLN A 37 -65.35 -50.95 53.42
C GLN A 37 -63.93 -51.53 53.53
N THR A 38 -63.08 -51.29 52.53
CA THR A 38 -61.69 -51.77 52.51
C THR A 38 -60.86 -51.15 53.63
N ARG A 39 -61.02 -49.85 53.88
CA ARG A 39 -60.30 -49.14 54.94
C ARG A 39 -60.70 -49.59 56.34
N ILE A 40 -62.01 -49.72 56.60
CA ILE A 40 -62.53 -50.22 57.88
C ILE A 40 -62.01 -51.64 58.13
N ALA A 41 -62.14 -52.53 57.14
CA ALA A 41 -61.68 -53.91 57.27
C ALA A 41 -60.18 -54.01 57.56
N THR A 42 -59.35 -53.24 56.84
CA THR A 42 -57.90 -53.21 57.04
C THR A 42 -57.54 -52.68 58.43
N ALA A 43 -58.11 -51.54 58.85
CA ALA A 43 -57.84 -50.95 60.17
C ALA A 43 -58.20 -51.89 61.33
N VAL A 44 -59.37 -52.53 61.24
CA VAL A 44 -59.81 -53.51 62.25
C VAL A 44 -58.86 -54.71 62.27
N SER A 45 -58.46 -55.23 61.11
CA SER A 45 -57.56 -56.39 61.04
C SER A 45 -56.17 -56.10 61.60
N GLU A 46 -55.62 -54.91 61.36
CA GLU A 46 -54.32 -54.52 61.89
C GLU A 46 -54.35 -54.36 63.41
N ILE A 47 -55.42 -53.78 63.96
CA ILE A 47 -55.55 -53.60 65.41
C ILE A 47 -55.89 -54.93 66.10
N ALA A 48 -56.77 -55.75 65.51
CA ALA A 48 -57.10 -57.09 66.00
C ALA A 48 -55.87 -58.03 66.02
N ARG A 49 -55.04 -57.99 64.97
CA ARG A 49 -53.80 -58.77 64.90
C ARG A 49 -52.86 -58.43 66.05
N ASN A 50 -52.80 -57.16 66.45
CA ASN A 50 -51.99 -56.73 67.58
C ASN A 50 -52.55 -57.19 68.92
N ALA A 51 -53.88 -57.13 69.11
CA ALA A 51 -54.53 -57.63 70.32
C ALA A 51 -54.20 -59.12 70.56
N TYR A 52 -54.20 -59.93 69.51
CA TYR A 52 -53.74 -61.32 69.59
C TYR A 52 -52.22 -61.45 69.78
N GLY A 53 -51.43 -60.83 68.89
CA GLY A 53 -49.98 -61.02 68.84
C GLY A 53 -49.24 -60.60 70.11
N TYR A 54 -49.80 -59.69 70.91
CA TYR A 54 -49.14 -59.16 72.10
C TYR A 54 -49.78 -59.60 73.42
N ALA A 55 -51.11 -59.68 73.50
CA ALA A 55 -51.82 -60.07 74.72
C ALA A 55 -52.24 -61.55 74.76
N LYS A 56 -51.98 -62.32 73.69
CA LYS A 56 -52.42 -63.71 73.52
C LYS A 56 -53.93 -63.91 73.69
N GLY A 57 -54.71 -62.89 73.36
CA GLY A 57 -56.16 -62.93 73.46
C GLY A 57 -56.78 -61.53 73.42
N GLY A 58 -57.89 -61.39 72.70
CA GLY A 58 -58.61 -60.13 72.60
C GLY A 58 -60.11 -60.32 72.37
N ARG A 59 -60.86 -59.21 72.44
CA ARG A 59 -62.29 -59.16 72.11
C ARG A 59 -62.57 -58.00 71.17
N VAL A 60 -63.31 -58.27 70.11
CA VAL A 60 -63.85 -57.25 69.19
C VAL A 60 -65.35 -57.17 69.39
N GLU A 61 -65.87 -55.98 69.61
CA GLU A 61 -67.29 -55.68 69.68
C GLU A 61 -67.66 -54.69 68.58
N PHE A 62 -68.55 -55.11 67.69
CA PHE A 62 -69.19 -54.26 66.69
C PHE A 62 -70.51 -53.74 67.26
N ARG A 63 -70.75 -52.43 67.18
CA ARG A 63 -71.89 -51.76 67.79
C ARG A 63 -72.34 -50.56 66.94
N LEU A 64 -73.55 -50.08 67.22
CA LEU A 64 -74.04 -48.78 66.75
C LEU A 64 -74.24 -47.86 67.95
N ASP A 65 -73.56 -46.71 67.95
CA ASP A 65 -73.64 -45.69 68.99
C ASP A 65 -74.10 -44.34 68.41
N LEU A 66 -74.62 -43.47 69.27
CA LEU A 66 -74.96 -42.08 68.90
C LEU A 66 -73.77 -41.17 69.21
N ILE A 67 -73.19 -40.57 68.16
CA ILE A 67 -72.09 -39.61 68.26
C ILE A 67 -72.58 -38.27 67.69
N GLY A 68 -72.71 -37.25 68.54
CA GLY A 68 -73.11 -35.90 68.12
C GLY A 68 -74.50 -35.83 67.45
N GLY A 69 -75.42 -36.73 67.81
CA GLY A 69 -76.78 -36.78 67.26
C GLY A 69 -76.99 -37.75 66.09
N SER A 70 -75.92 -38.32 65.51
CA SER A 70 -75.99 -39.29 64.41
C SER A 70 -75.52 -40.68 64.84
N GLN A 71 -76.12 -41.73 64.29
CA GLN A 71 -75.63 -43.09 64.50
C GLN A 71 -74.29 -43.31 63.78
N ALA A 72 -73.37 -43.99 64.46
CA ALA A 72 -72.06 -44.36 63.96
C ALA A 72 -71.84 -45.85 64.14
N PHE A 73 -71.14 -46.45 63.17
CA PHE A 73 -70.63 -47.81 63.29
C PHE A 73 -69.37 -47.79 64.14
N VAL A 74 -69.48 -48.38 65.33
CA VAL A 74 -68.43 -48.38 66.35
C VAL A 74 -67.87 -49.78 66.52
N ILE A 75 -66.55 -49.87 66.53
CA ILE A 75 -65.78 -51.10 66.66
C ILE A 75 -64.85 -50.91 67.85
N ARG A 76 -65.08 -51.68 68.91
CA ARG A 76 -64.26 -51.66 70.11
C ARG A 76 -63.41 -52.92 70.15
N ILE A 77 -62.11 -52.75 70.22
CA ILE A 77 -61.14 -53.83 70.29
C ILE A 77 -60.43 -53.70 71.65
N ALA A 78 -60.50 -54.74 72.47
CA ALA A 78 -59.90 -54.74 73.80
C ALA A 78 -59.05 -55.99 74.04
N ASP A 79 -57.95 -55.81 74.75
CA ASP A 79 -57.05 -56.88 75.19
C ASP A 79 -56.71 -56.76 76.69
N GLN A 80 -56.04 -57.77 77.24
CA GLN A 80 -55.54 -57.78 78.64
C GLN A 80 -54.00 -57.75 78.68
N GLY A 81 -53.36 -57.16 77.68
CA GLY A 81 -51.91 -57.08 77.56
C GLY A 81 -51.27 -56.12 78.56
N PRO A 82 -49.95 -55.85 78.44
CA PRO A 82 -49.25 -54.99 79.38
C PRO A 82 -49.56 -53.48 79.21
N GLY A 83 -50.41 -53.11 78.24
CA GLY A 83 -50.76 -51.71 77.95
C GLY A 83 -49.66 -50.95 77.20
N ILE A 84 -50.01 -49.79 76.66
CA ILE A 84 -49.12 -48.85 75.97
C ILE A 84 -48.58 -47.83 76.99
N ALA A 85 -47.26 -47.75 77.12
CA ALA A 85 -46.60 -46.89 78.11
C ALA A 85 -46.67 -45.38 77.78
N ASP A 86 -46.61 -45.00 76.49
CA ASP A 86 -46.74 -43.61 76.04
C ASP A 86 -47.66 -43.54 74.79
N PRO A 87 -48.98 -43.48 74.99
CA PRO A 87 -49.93 -43.43 73.88
C PRO A 87 -49.82 -42.15 73.05
N ALA A 88 -49.41 -41.03 73.65
CA ALA A 88 -49.29 -39.75 72.95
C ALA A 88 -48.16 -39.79 71.91
N ALA A 89 -46.99 -40.33 72.26
CA ALA A 89 -45.86 -40.44 71.34
C ALA A 89 -46.14 -41.35 70.12
N ILE A 90 -46.96 -42.40 70.28
CA ILE A 90 -47.36 -43.28 69.18
C ILE A 90 -48.32 -42.55 68.22
N LEU A 91 -49.31 -41.84 68.77
CA LEU A 91 -50.32 -41.16 67.95
C LEU A 91 -49.80 -39.94 67.21
N GLU A 92 -48.71 -39.34 67.67
CA GLU A 92 -48.01 -38.24 67.01
C GLU A 92 -46.90 -38.72 66.05
N GLY A 93 -46.74 -40.03 65.89
CA GLY A 93 -45.74 -40.62 64.99
C GLY A 93 -44.29 -40.45 65.46
N ARG A 94 -44.09 -40.00 66.71
CA ARG A 94 -42.77 -39.81 67.33
C ARG A 94 -42.16 -41.14 67.83
N TYR A 95 -42.98 -42.19 67.88
CA TYR A 95 -42.56 -43.53 68.30
C TYR A 95 -42.71 -44.55 67.16
N ARG A 96 -41.58 -45.15 66.72
CA ARG A 96 -41.58 -46.29 65.80
C ARG A 96 -41.75 -47.58 66.57
N SER A 97 -42.98 -48.07 66.66
CA SER A 97 -43.25 -49.40 67.20
C SER A 97 -42.62 -50.48 66.31
N ARG A 98 -41.89 -51.44 66.91
CA ARG A 98 -41.36 -52.65 66.23
C ARG A 98 -42.45 -53.62 65.78
N THR A 99 -43.69 -53.45 66.27
CA THR A 99 -44.81 -54.39 66.03
C THR A 99 -45.78 -53.92 64.95
N GLY A 100 -45.56 -52.75 64.33
CA GLY A 100 -46.48 -52.17 63.33
C GLY A 100 -47.76 -51.56 63.92
N LEU A 101 -48.02 -51.71 65.22
CA LEU A 101 -49.15 -51.12 65.96
C LEU A 101 -49.28 -49.60 65.73
N GLY A 102 -48.15 -48.89 65.66
CA GLY A 102 -48.15 -47.43 65.47
C GLY A 102 -48.72 -47.00 64.11
N LEU A 103 -48.41 -47.74 63.04
CA LEU A 103 -48.93 -47.45 61.69
C LEU A 103 -50.44 -47.70 61.60
N GLY A 104 -50.92 -48.81 62.17
CA GLY A 104 -52.35 -49.14 62.17
C GLY A 104 -53.19 -48.18 63.01
N LEU A 105 -52.73 -47.78 64.20
CA LEU A 105 -53.43 -46.79 65.04
C LEU A 105 -53.43 -45.39 64.42
N MET A 106 -52.33 -44.95 63.81
CA MET A 106 -52.26 -43.66 63.10
C MET A 106 -53.15 -43.65 61.85
N GLY A 107 -53.16 -44.75 61.08
CA GLY A 107 -54.03 -44.92 59.93
C GLY A 107 -55.51 -44.88 60.32
N ALA A 108 -55.88 -45.62 61.36
CA ALA A 108 -57.25 -45.64 61.88
C ALA A 108 -57.69 -44.26 62.42
N ARG A 109 -56.84 -43.54 63.17
CA ARG A 109 -57.13 -42.19 63.68
C ARG A 109 -57.42 -41.17 62.57
N ARG A 110 -56.74 -41.27 61.43
CA ARG A 110 -56.95 -40.35 60.28
C ARG A 110 -58.22 -40.66 59.49
N LEU A 111 -58.69 -41.90 59.52
CA LEU A 111 -59.75 -42.41 58.66
C LEU A 111 -61.13 -42.53 59.34
N MET A 112 -61.16 -42.53 60.67
CA MET A 112 -62.36 -42.70 61.50
C MET A 112 -62.83 -41.36 62.09
N ASP A 113 -64.14 -41.17 62.20
CA ASP A 113 -64.73 -39.96 62.78
C ASP A 113 -64.63 -39.93 64.32
N LEU A 114 -64.56 -41.10 64.94
CA LEU A 114 -64.27 -41.30 66.35
C LEU A 114 -63.06 -42.23 66.45
N PHE A 115 -62.10 -41.80 67.26
CA PHE A 115 -60.96 -42.62 67.65
C PHE A 115 -60.68 -42.34 69.12
N ASP A 116 -60.71 -43.38 69.93
CA ASP A 116 -60.38 -43.32 71.34
C ASP A 116 -59.47 -44.48 71.73
N LEU A 117 -58.47 -44.19 72.56
CA LEU A 117 -57.44 -45.12 72.97
C LEU A 117 -57.28 -45.03 74.49
N GLU A 118 -57.87 -46.00 75.18
CA GLU A 118 -57.71 -46.16 76.63
C GLU A 118 -56.66 -47.24 76.89
N THR A 119 -55.66 -46.91 77.70
CA THR A 119 -54.60 -47.86 78.02
C THR A 119 -54.03 -47.58 79.40
N GLU A 120 -53.89 -48.62 80.22
CA GLU A 120 -53.27 -48.55 81.53
C GLU A 120 -52.11 -49.57 81.59
N PRO A 121 -50.90 -49.17 82.04
CA PRO A 121 -49.81 -50.10 82.21
C PRO A 121 -50.22 -51.29 83.12
N GLY A 122 -50.09 -52.50 82.60
CA GLY A 122 -50.44 -53.75 83.29
C GLY A 122 -51.93 -54.13 83.28
N ARG A 123 -52.80 -53.38 82.59
CA ARG A 123 -54.26 -53.63 82.55
C ARG A 123 -54.87 -53.73 81.15
N GLY A 124 -54.05 -53.68 80.10
CA GLY A 124 -54.46 -53.86 78.71
C GLY A 124 -54.76 -52.56 77.97
N THR A 125 -55.07 -52.72 76.68
CA THR A 125 -55.42 -51.62 75.78
C THR A 125 -56.83 -51.82 75.22
N ARG A 126 -57.58 -50.72 75.13
CA ARG A 126 -58.88 -50.65 74.48
C ARG A 126 -58.86 -49.55 73.43
N VAL A 127 -59.12 -49.95 72.19
CA VAL A 127 -59.25 -49.06 71.04
C VAL A 127 -60.71 -49.01 70.63
N THR A 128 -61.28 -47.81 70.57
CA THR A 128 -62.62 -47.58 70.05
C THR A 128 -62.52 -46.79 68.74
N LEU A 129 -62.99 -47.39 67.66
CA LEU A 129 -63.06 -46.78 66.33
C LEU A 129 -64.53 -46.51 66.02
N GLY A 130 -64.87 -45.35 65.49
CA GLY A 130 -66.23 -45.07 65.04
C GLY A 130 -66.24 -44.31 63.72
N LYS A 131 -67.15 -44.69 62.83
CA LYS A 131 -67.41 -43.95 61.59
C LYS A 131 -68.89 -43.66 61.46
N ARG A 132 -69.24 -42.41 61.19
CA ARG A 132 -70.63 -41.99 61.00
C ARG A 132 -71.20 -42.72 59.80
N LEU A 133 -72.47 -43.11 59.91
CA LEU A 133 -73.16 -43.72 58.77
C LEU A 133 -73.26 -42.70 57.63
N PRO A 134 -73.20 -43.14 56.35
CA PRO A 134 -73.36 -42.27 55.20
C PRO A 134 -74.66 -41.44 55.27
N ALA A 135 -74.62 -40.19 54.82
CA ALA A 135 -75.76 -39.28 54.86
C ALA A 135 -76.93 -39.81 54.00
N GLY A 136 -78.14 -39.83 54.55
CA GLY A 136 -79.37 -40.30 53.87
C GLY A 136 -79.95 -41.62 54.40
N LEU A 137 -79.28 -42.30 55.33
CA LEU A 137 -79.78 -43.50 56.01
C LEU A 137 -80.55 -43.15 57.30
N PRO A 138 -81.78 -43.65 57.52
CA PRO A 138 -82.49 -43.47 58.79
C PRO A 138 -81.78 -44.21 59.94
N ALA A 139 -81.89 -43.69 61.16
CA ALA A 139 -81.31 -44.32 62.34
C ALA A 139 -81.88 -45.73 62.53
N LEU A 140 -81.01 -46.74 62.57
CA LEU A 140 -81.38 -48.14 62.71
C LEU A 140 -81.99 -48.38 64.10
N THR A 141 -83.16 -49.03 64.12
CA THR A 141 -83.81 -49.49 65.34
C THR A 141 -83.23 -50.84 65.79
N ALA A 142 -83.41 -51.21 67.07
CA ALA A 142 -82.92 -52.48 67.61
C ALA A 142 -83.33 -53.73 66.79
N PRO A 143 -84.56 -53.85 66.25
CA PRO A 143 -84.94 -54.98 65.40
C PRO A 143 -84.21 -55.02 64.05
N GLN A 144 -83.96 -53.86 63.43
CA GLN A 144 -83.25 -53.78 62.15
C GLN A 144 -81.77 -54.13 62.29
N ALA A 145 -81.15 -53.72 63.41
CA ALA A 145 -79.80 -54.11 63.75
C ALA A 145 -79.66 -55.63 63.93
N ALA A 146 -80.64 -56.28 64.57
CA ALA A 146 -80.65 -57.75 64.74
C ALA A 146 -80.79 -58.49 63.39
N ALA A 147 -81.68 -58.04 62.50
CA ALA A 147 -81.87 -58.65 61.18
C ALA A 147 -80.61 -58.57 60.30
N MET A 148 -79.87 -57.45 60.37
CA MET A 148 -78.59 -57.30 59.68
C MET A 148 -77.54 -58.29 60.18
N VAL A 149 -77.48 -58.52 61.49
CA VAL A 149 -76.54 -59.49 62.09
C VAL A 149 -76.84 -60.91 61.60
N ASP A 150 -78.11 -61.29 61.51
CA ASP A 150 -78.53 -62.60 60.99
C ASP A 150 -78.26 -62.78 59.49
N ALA A 151 -78.23 -61.70 58.71
CA ALA A 151 -77.87 -61.75 57.28
C ALA A 151 -76.36 -61.97 57.12
N VAL A 152 -75.55 -61.24 57.87
CA VAL A 152 -74.08 -61.38 57.85
C VAL A 152 -73.63 -62.73 58.40
N ALA A 153 -74.38 -63.35 59.32
CA ALA A 153 -74.10 -64.69 59.82
C ALA A 153 -74.35 -65.82 58.79
N ARG A 154 -75.15 -65.57 57.74
CA ARG A 154 -75.56 -66.57 56.74
C ARG A 154 -74.76 -66.53 55.42
N ALA A 155 -73.90 -65.55 55.22
CA ALA A 155 -73.07 -65.46 54.02
C ALA A 155 -71.89 -66.46 54.09
N GLN A 156 -71.85 -67.42 53.16
CA GLN A 156 -70.68 -68.29 52.93
C GLN A 156 -69.59 -67.53 52.15
N PRO A 157 -68.29 -67.85 52.35
CA PRO A 157 -67.20 -67.20 51.62
C PRO A 157 -67.14 -67.63 50.14
N ASP A 158 -66.98 -66.66 49.23
CA ASP A 158 -66.85 -66.85 47.76
C ASP A 158 -65.55 -67.56 47.34
N ASP A 159 -65.60 -68.30 46.22
CA ASP A 159 -64.52 -69.09 45.62
C ASP A 159 -63.28 -68.25 45.20
N PRO A 160 -62.10 -68.45 45.82
CA PRO A 160 -60.88 -67.66 45.59
C PRO A 160 -60.30 -67.73 44.16
N HIS A 161 -60.66 -68.71 43.32
CA HIS A 161 -59.91 -69.03 42.10
C HIS A 161 -60.36 -68.31 40.82
N ALA A 162 -61.47 -67.57 40.83
CA ALA A 162 -61.98 -66.84 39.67
C ALA A 162 -61.31 -65.47 39.46
N ALA A 163 -61.25 -64.65 40.52
CA ALA A 163 -60.67 -63.30 40.46
C ALA A 163 -59.16 -63.29 40.12
N ILE A 164 -58.43 -64.30 40.59
CA ILE A 164 -56.98 -64.44 40.34
C ILE A 164 -56.69 -64.67 38.85
N ARG A 165 -57.56 -65.39 38.13
CA ARG A 165 -57.36 -65.71 36.70
C ARG A 165 -57.46 -64.48 35.80
N GLU A 166 -58.42 -63.61 36.05
CA GLU A 166 -58.64 -62.39 35.25
C GLU A 166 -57.51 -61.38 35.44
N GLN A 167 -57.07 -61.18 36.69
CA GLN A 167 -55.95 -60.29 37.01
C GLN A 167 -54.63 -60.76 36.37
N ASN A 168 -54.39 -62.07 36.34
CA ASN A 168 -53.21 -62.63 35.69
C ASN A 168 -53.22 -62.39 34.17
N GLN A 169 -54.37 -62.45 33.50
CA GLN A 169 -54.45 -62.20 32.05
C GLN A 169 -54.18 -60.74 31.68
N ALA A 170 -54.67 -59.78 32.46
CA ALA A 170 -54.39 -58.36 32.24
C ALA A 170 -52.91 -58.02 32.46
N LEU A 171 -52.30 -58.60 33.50
CA LEU A 171 -50.88 -58.42 33.80
C LEU A 171 -50.01 -58.95 32.66
N LEU A 172 -50.33 -60.12 32.10
CA LEU A 172 -49.58 -60.71 30.98
C LEU A 172 -49.60 -59.83 29.72
N ARG A 173 -50.70 -59.13 29.42
CA ARG A 173 -50.74 -58.20 28.27
C ARG A 173 -49.87 -56.97 28.50
N SER A 174 -49.95 -56.37 29.69
CA SER A 174 -49.11 -55.20 30.03
C SER A 174 -47.62 -55.55 30.03
N LEU A 175 -47.26 -56.76 30.48
CA LEU A 175 -45.88 -57.24 30.42
C LEU A 175 -45.39 -57.42 28.98
N ALA A 176 -46.26 -57.89 28.07
CA ALA A 176 -45.91 -58.02 26.65
C ALA A 176 -45.65 -56.66 25.98
N GLU A 177 -46.49 -55.65 26.25
CA GLU A 177 -46.30 -54.29 25.71
C GLU A 177 -45.03 -53.61 26.27
N ILE A 178 -44.71 -53.85 27.54
CA ILE A 178 -43.47 -53.34 28.15
C ILE A 178 -42.26 -54.01 27.50
N ALA A 179 -42.30 -55.33 27.29
CA ALA A 179 -41.22 -56.06 26.65
C ALA A 179 -40.94 -55.56 25.22
N GLU A 180 -41.99 -55.28 24.43
CA GLU A 180 -41.85 -54.74 23.07
C GLU A 180 -41.21 -53.33 23.07
N ARG A 181 -41.62 -52.45 23.99
CA ARG A 181 -41.00 -51.13 24.16
C ARG A 181 -39.55 -51.21 24.65
N GLU A 182 -39.23 -52.16 25.51
CA GLU A 182 -37.86 -52.40 25.95
C GLU A 182 -36.98 -52.85 24.79
N GLU A 183 -37.46 -53.73 23.91
CA GLU A 183 -36.73 -54.13 22.70
C GLU A 183 -36.50 -52.95 21.73
N GLU A 184 -37.51 -52.10 21.50
CA GLU A 184 -37.37 -50.92 20.64
C GLU A 184 -36.36 -49.91 21.23
N ALA A 185 -36.43 -49.63 22.53
CA ALA A 185 -35.49 -48.76 23.21
C ALA A 185 -34.05 -49.33 23.17
N GLN A 186 -33.88 -50.64 23.28
CA GLN A 186 -32.57 -51.29 23.12
C GLN A 186 -32.01 -51.12 21.70
N ARG A 187 -32.85 -51.25 20.66
CA ARG A 187 -32.42 -51.01 19.27
C ARG A 187 -31.98 -49.58 19.04
N LEU A 188 -32.79 -48.60 19.44
CA LEU A 188 -32.44 -47.17 19.29
C LEU A 188 -31.18 -46.80 20.07
N ASN A 189 -31.00 -47.33 21.28
CA ASN A 189 -29.77 -47.12 22.05
C ASN A 189 -28.54 -47.72 21.36
N ALA A 190 -28.67 -48.87 20.70
CA ALA A 190 -27.58 -49.47 19.94
C ALA A 190 -27.19 -48.61 18.72
N GLU A 191 -28.17 -48.10 17.97
CA GLU A 191 -27.95 -47.20 16.82
C GLU A 191 -27.33 -45.86 17.23
N LEU A 192 -27.81 -45.27 18.33
CA LEU A 192 -27.23 -44.05 18.90
C LEU A 192 -25.78 -44.28 19.38
N ALA A 193 -25.49 -45.44 19.99
CA ALA A 193 -24.13 -45.79 20.41
C ALA A 193 -23.18 -45.99 19.21
N GLU A 194 -23.67 -46.53 18.09
CA GLU A 194 -22.90 -46.61 16.84
C GLU A 194 -22.64 -45.23 16.23
N THR A 195 -23.66 -44.38 16.16
CA THR A 195 -23.54 -43.01 15.65
C THR A 195 -22.58 -42.19 16.50
N ASN A 196 -22.69 -42.25 17.82
CA ASN A 196 -21.79 -41.54 18.74
C ASN A 196 -20.34 -42.00 18.58
N ARG A 197 -20.09 -43.31 18.37
CA ARG A 197 -18.75 -43.81 18.06
C ARG A 197 -18.20 -43.22 16.77
N GLY A 198 -19.02 -43.12 15.73
CA GLY A 198 -18.64 -42.48 14.46
C GLY A 198 -18.31 -41.00 14.63
N VAL A 199 -19.12 -40.26 15.37
CA VAL A 199 -18.89 -38.83 15.66
C VAL A 199 -17.60 -38.62 16.46
N VAL A 200 -17.36 -39.42 17.49
CA VAL A 200 -16.12 -39.34 18.29
C VAL A 200 -14.89 -39.63 17.43
N ALA A 201 -14.96 -40.64 16.54
CA ALA A 201 -13.87 -40.94 15.62
C ALA A 201 -13.58 -39.76 14.66
N LEU A 202 -14.62 -39.14 14.11
CA LEU A 202 -14.49 -37.99 13.22
C LEU A 202 -13.89 -36.77 13.94
N TYR A 203 -14.28 -36.51 15.19
CA TYR A 203 -13.69 -35.44 15.99
C TYR A 203 -12.20 -35.68 16.26
N ALA A 204 -11.81 -36.91 16.59
CA ALA A 204 -10.40 -37.26 16.80
C ALA A 204 -9.56 -37.09 15.52
N GLU A 205 -10.12 -37.45 14.36
CA GLU A 205 -9.46 -37.25 13.07
C GLU A 205 -9.31 -35.75 12.73
N LEU A 206 -10.37 -34.96 12.96
CA LEU A 206 -10.35 -33.51 12.75
C LEU A 206 -9.32 -32.81 13.65
N GLU A 207 -9.23 -33.23 14.92
CA GLU A 207 -8.26 -32.69 15.87
C GLU A 207 -6.82 -33.03 15.46
N THR A 208 -6.60 -34.23 14.93
CA THR A 208 -5.31 -34.65 14.38
C THR A 208 -4.93 -33.80 13.16
N GLN A 209 -5.85 -33.60 12.21
CA GLN A 209 -5.60 -32.75 11.04
C GLN A 209 -5.36 -31.29 11.41
N ALA A 210 -6.12 -30.75 12.38
CA ALA A 210 -5.91 -29.40 12.89
C ALA A 210 -4.52 -29.25 13.55
N GLY A 211 -4.05 -30.28 14.26
CA GLY A 211 -2.70 -30.33 14.80
C GLY A 211 -1.63 -30.27 13.70
N GLN A 212 -1.76 -31.10 12.68
CA GLN A 212 -0.82 -31.14 11.54
C GLN A 212 -0.78 -29.80 10.79
N LEU A 213 -1.94 -29.17 10.55
CA LEU A 213 -1.99 -27.86 9.88
C LEU A 213 -1.32 -26.75 10.69
N ARG A 214 -1.48 -26.75 12.02
CA ARG A 214 -0.80 -25.78 12.89
C ARG A 214 0.71 -25.96 12.85
N GLU A 215 1.19 -27.20 12.88
CA GLU A 215 2.62 -27.50 12.81
C GLU A 215 3.23 -27.15 11.44
N ALA A 216 2.51 -27.44 10.36
CA ALA A 216 2.87 -27.03 9.00
C ALA A 216 2.88 -25.49 8.85
N GLY A 217 1.90 -24.80 9.45
CA GLY A 217 1.85 -23.34 9.47
C GLY A 217 3.06 -22.74 10.20
N ALA A 218 3.37 -23.24 11.40
CA ALA A 218 4.51 -22.77 12.18
C ALA A 218 5.86 -23.01 11.48
N THR A 219 6.03 -24.16 10.81
CA THR A 219 7.25 -24.45 10.04
C THR A 219 7.37 -23.56 8.80
N LEU A 220 6.27 -23.30 8.08
CA LEU A 220 6.28 -22.38 6.95
C LEU A 220 6.60 -20.94 7.38
N GLU A 221 5.99 -20.46 8.47
CA GLU A 221 6.29 -19.14 9.02
C GLU A 221 7.77 -18.99 9.40
N ALA A 222 8.35 -20.03 10.03
CA ALA A 222 9.78 -20.06 10.35
C ALA A 222 10.66 -20.03 9.09
N GLN A 223 10.30 -20.78 8.04
CA GLN A 223 11.03 -20.78 6.77
C GLN A 223 10.94 -19.43 6.04
N VAL A 224 9.75 -18.81 6.01
CA VAL A 224 9.55 -17.49 5.43
C VAL A 224 10.36 -16.45 6.18
N ALA A 225 10.35 -16.46 7.51
CA ALA A 225 11.15 -15.55 8.32
C ALA A 225 12.67 -15.70 8.04
N ALA A 226 13.18 -16.93 7.98
CA ALA A 226 14.58 -17.21 7.66
C ALA A 226 14.96 -16.71 6.26
N ARG A 227 14.15 -17.02 5.23
CA ARG A 227 14.40 -16.56 3.85
C ARG A 227 14.32 -15.05 3.71
N THR A 228 13.41 -14.40 4.42
CA THR A 228 13.28 -12.94 4.39
C THR A 228 14.51 -12.27 5.00
N ALA A 229 15.07 -12.85 6.08
CA ALA A 229 16.32 -12.37 6.69
C ALA A 229 17.53 -12.55 5.76
N GLU A 230 17.69 -13.72 5.12
CA GLU A 230 18.75 -13.97 4.14
C GLU A 230 18.68 -12.99 2.96
N LEU A 231 17.47 -12.74 2.44
CA LEU A 231 17.27 -11.82 1.32
C LEU A 231 17.58 -10.37 1.72
N ALA A 232 17.19 -9.96 2.94
CA ALA A 232 17.52 -8.63 3.46
C ALA A 232 19.04 -8.42 3.59
N GLU A 233 19.77 -9.44 4.07
CA GLU A 233 21.23 -9.40 4.18
C GLU A 233 21.90 -9.37 2.80
N ALA A 234 21.44 -10.19 1.85
CA ALA A 234 21.95 -10.18 0.48
C ALA A 234 21.72 -8.83 -0.21
N ASN A 235 20.54 -8.23 -0.02
CA ASN A 235 20.22 -6.92 -0.58
C ASN A 235 21.07 -5.80 0.06
N ALA A 236 21.31 -5.87 1.37
CA ALA A 236 22.22 -4.94 2.05
C ALA A 236 23.65 -5.03 1.51
N ARG A 237 24.16 -6.26 1.29
CA ARG A 237 25.48 -6.49 0.65
C ARG A 237 25.55 -5.89 -0.75
N LEU A 238 24.57 -6.20 -1.61
CA LEU A 238 24.53 -5.68 -2.98
C LEU A 238 24.48 -4.15 -3.02
N ARG A 239 23.73 -3.50 -2.11
CA ARG A 239 23.70 -2.05 -2.00
C ARG A 239 25.05 -1.46 -1.56
N ALA A 240 25.73 -2.12 -0.63
CA ALA A 240 27.06 -1.69 -0.20
C ALA A 240 28.09 -1.81 -1.33
N GLU A 241 28.11 -2.95 -2.04
CA GLU A 241 28.98 -3.16 -3.21
C GLU A 241 28.69 -2.15 -4.33
N ALA A 242 27.41 -1.87 -4.62
CA ALA A 242 27.03 -0.87 -5.61
C ALA A 242 27.50 0.53 -5.23
N ALA A 243 27.33 0.93 -3.97
CA ALA A 243 27.77 2.23 -3.48
C ALA A 243 29.30 2.37 -3.44
N GLU A 244 30.02 1.28 -3.17
CA GLU A 244 31.48 1.24 -3.22
C GLU A 244 31.99 1.35 -4.66
N ARG A 245 31.38 0.59 -5.58
CA ARG A 245 31.69 0.65 -7.01
C ARG A 245 31.44 2.05 -7.58
N GLU A 246 30.33 2.68 -7.25
CA GLU A 246 30.00 4.03 -7.72
C GLU A 246 31.03 5.07 -7.25
N ARG A 247 31.52 4.95 -6.01
CA ARG A 247 32.61 5.80 -5.50
C ARG A 247 33.91 5.55 -6.23
N MET A 248 34.30 4.28 -6.44
CA MET A 248 35.52 3.94 -7.18
C MET A 248 35.47 4.43 -8.63
N GLU A 249 34.31 4.33 -9.29
CA GLU A 249 34.11 4.85 -10.65
C GLU A 249 34.23 6.38 -10.69
N GLU A 250 33.68 7.10 -9.71
CA GLU A 250 33.81 8.57 -9.63
C GLU A 250 35.25 9.00 -9.32
N ASP A 251 35.94 8.30 -8.39
CA ASP A 251 37.34 8.56 -8.06
C ASP A 251 38.26 8.30 -9.26
N LEU A 252 38.02 7.20 -10.00
CA LEU A 252 38.75 6.90 -11.23
C LEU A 252 38.50 7.97 -12.29
N ARG A 253 37.26 8.40 -12.47
CA ARG A 253 36.88 9.47 -13.41
C ARG A 253 37.54 10.80 -13.03
N GLN A 254 37.62 11.12 -11.74
CA GLN A 254 38.28 12.32 -11.24
C GLN A 254 39.80 12.24 -11.41
N SER A 255 40.41 11.08 -11.18
CA SER A 255 41.84 10.82 -11.42
C SER A 255 42.19 10.96 -12.91
N GLN A 256 41.43 10.33 -13.81
CA GLN A 256 41.58 10.48 -15.26
C GLN A 256 41.41 11.93 -15.73
N LYS A 257 40.46 12.66 -15.13
CA LYS A 257 40.30 14.10 -15.39
C LYS A 257 41.53 14.88 -14.94
N MET A 258 42.11 14.57 -13.78
CA MET A 258 43.29 15.25 -13.25
C MET A 258 44.56 14.93 -14.06
N GLU A 259 44.72 13.69 -14.51
CA GLU A 259 45.80 13.26 -15.40
C GLU A 259 45.71 13.94 -16.78
N ALA A 260 44.50 14.00 -17.35
CA ALA A 260 44.23 14.73 -18.59
C ALA A 260 44.51 16.23 -18.41
N VAL A 261 44.07 16.85 -17.31
CA VAL A 261 44.37 18.26 -16.98
C VAL A 261 45.88 18.49 -16.85
N GLY A 262 46.64 17.55 -16.28
CA GLY A 262 48.09 17.60 -16.17
C GLY A 262 48.81 17.63 -17.54
N GLN A 263 48.41 16.75 -18.47
CA GLN A 263 48.96 16.76 -19.84
C GLN A 263 48.49 17.99 -20.65
N LEU A 264 47.25 18.45 -20.40
CA LEU A 264 46.64 19.61 -21.03
C LEU A 264 47.34 20.92 -20.64
N THR A 265 47.77 21.09 -19.39
CA THR A 265 48.33 22.35 -18.88
C THR A 265 49.59 22.79 -19.65
N GLY A 266 50.45 21.87 -20.07
CA GLY A 266 51.64 22.18 -20.87
C GLY A 266 51.34 22.54 -22.33
N GLY A 267 50.45 21.77 -22.99
CA GLY A 267 50.08 22.00 -24.39
C GLY A 267 49.21 23.23 -24.59
N ILE A 268 48.23 23.44 -23.71
CA ILE A 268 47.33 24.61 -23.75
C ILE A 268 48.11 25.90 -23.51
N ALA A 269 48.99 25.93 -22.50
CA ALA A 269 49.75 27.14 -22.21
C ALA A 269 50.61 27.57 -23.41
N HIS A 270 51.23 26.59 -24.08
CA HIS A 270 51.98 26.82 -25.31
C HIS A 270 51.08 27.35 -26.43
N ASP A 271 49.93 26.73 -26.67
CA ASP A 271 49.01 27.16 -27.73
C ASP A 271 48.37 28.53 -27.45
N PHE A 272 48.02 28.81 -26.19
CA PHE A 272 47.51 30.10 -25.76
C PHE A 272 48.57 31.19 -25.94
N ASN A 273 49.83 30.90 -25.58
CA ASN A 273 50.95 31.81 -25.82
C ASN A 273 51.19 32.05 -27.32
N ASN A 274 51.01 31.04 -28.18
CA ASN A 274 51.13 31.21 -29.63
C ASN A 274 50.04 32.12 -30.20
N LEU A 275 48.80 31.97 -29.71
CA LEU A 275 47.67 32.80 -30.10
C LEU A 275 47.85 34.25 -29.61
N LEU A 276 48.26 34.45 -28.36
CA LEU A 276 48.61 35.77 -27.83
C LEU A 276 49.74 36.41 -28.64
N THR A 277 50.79 35.66 -28.97
CA THR A 277 51.89 36.13 -29.82
C THR A 277 51.39 36.63 -31.18
N GLY A 278 50.45 35.91 -31.79
CA GLY A 278 49.83 36.32 -33.05
C GLY A 278 49.01 37.61 -32.94
N ILE A 279 48.25 37.79 -31.86
CA ILE A 279 47.47 39.00 -31.58
C ILE A 279 48.40 40.19 -31.33
N VAL A 280 49.29 40.07 -30.34
CA VAL A 280 50.21 41.13 -29.93
C VAL A 280 51.15 41.51 -31.07
N GLY A 281 51.76 40.54 -31.74
CA GLY A 281 52.67 40.82 -32.86
C GLY A 281 51.98 41.51 -34.04
N SER A 282 50.72 41.18 -34.32
CA SER A 282 49.95 41.87 -35.36
C SER A 282 49.62 43.31 -34.95
N LEU A 283 49.25 43.54 -33.68
CA LEU A 283 48.98 44.88 -33.13
C LEU A 283 50.23 45.76 -33.11
N ASP A 284 51.38 45.23 -32.67
CA ASP A 284 52.67 45.95 -32.67
C ASP A 284 53.10 46.37 -34.08
N LEU A 285 52.94 45.48 -35.06
CA LEU A 285 53.23 45.78 -36.46
C LEU A 285 52.30 46.85 -37.03
N MET A 286 51.01 46.83 -36.66
CA MET A 286 50.06 47.88 -37.04
C MET A 286 50.44 49.24 -36.44
N GLN A 287 50.69 49.30 -35.13
CA GLN A 287 51.08 50.54 -34.46
C GLN A 287 52.39 51.11 -35.06
N SER A 288 53.39 50.26 -35.28
CA SER A 288 54.66 50.67 -35.89
C SER A 288 54.48 51.23 -37.31
N ARG A 289 53.62 50.63 -38.13
CA ARG A 289 53.33 51.08 -39.51
C ARG A 289 52.54 52.39 -39.51
N MET A 290 51.53 52.52 -38.65
CA MET A 290 50.76 53.76 -38.48
C MET A 290 51.65 54.93 -38.03
N ALA A 291 52.56 54.70 -37.08
CA ALA A 291 53.52 55.71 -36.64
C ALA A 291 54.47 56.16 -37.78
N GLN A 292 54.72 55.31 -38.77
CA GLN A 292 55.50 55.63 -39.97
C GLN A 292 54.65 56.26 -41.10
N GLY A 293 53.37 56.53 -40.86
CA GLY A 293 52.43 57.05 -41.87
C GLY A 293 52.07 56.04 -42.97
N ARG A 294 52.36 54.75 -42.76
CA ARG A 294 52.12 53.68 -43.73
C ARG A 294 50.80 52.98 -43.41
N HIS A 295 49.73 53.40 -44.09
CA HIS A 295 48.40 52.81 -43.94
C HIS A 295 48.12 51.65 -44.91
N GLU A 296 49.03 51.38 -45.85
CA GLU A 296 48.93 50.28 -46.79
C GLU A 296 49.03 48.92 -46.06
N ASN A 297 48.17 47.97 -46.44
CA ASN A 297 48.17 46.59 -45.93
C ASN A 297 47.87 46.42 -44.42
N LEU A 298 47.34 47.44 -43.73
CA LEU A 298 46.89 47.31 -42.34
C LEU A 298 45.83 46.22 -42.17
N GLN A 299 44.94 46.08 -43.16
CA GLN A 299 43.89 45.07 -43.21
C GLN A 299 44.40 43.65 -42.96
N ARG A 300 45.56 43.29 -43.53
CA ARG A 300 46.17 41.96 -43.35
C ARG A 300 46.54 41.69 -41.88
N TYR A 301 47.02 42.71 -41.17
CA TYR A 301 47.38 42.58 -39.77
C TYR A 301 46.14 42.56 -38.87
N ILE A 302 45.09 43.30 -39.21
CA ILE A 302 43.78 43.21 -38.54
C ILE A 302 43.23 41.79 -38.68
N GLU A 303 43.24 41.23 -39.88
CA GLU A 303 42.77 39.85 -40.14
C GLU A 303 43.59 38.81 -39.37
N ALA A 304 44.91 38.97 -39.31
CA ALA A 304 45.79 38.07 -38.55
C ALA A 304 45.55 38.14 -37.02
N ALA A 305 45.33 39.34 -36.49
CA ALA A 305 44.99 39.55 -35.08
C ALA A 305 43.62 38.94 -34.75
N MET A 306 42.60 39.23 -35.57
CA MET A 306 41.24 38.73 -35.40
C MET A 306 41.16 37.20 -35.51
N SER A 307 41.87 36.60 -36.47
CA SER A 307 41.97 35.14 -36.59
C SER A 307 42.58 34.51 -35.33
N SER A 308 43.63 35.12 -34.77
CA SER A 308 44.26 34.64 -33.54
C SER A 308 43.37 34.81 -32.31
N ALA A 309 42.63 35.92 -32.21
CA ALA A 309 41.65 36.15 -31.14
C ALA A 309 40.47 35.16 -31.21
N ASN A 310 39.92 34.91 -32.39
CA ASN A 310 38.84 33.92 -32.57
C ASN A 310 39.28 32.50 -32.21
N ARG A 311 40.52 32.12 -32.56
CA ARG A 311 41.09 30.83 -32.12
C ARG A 311 41.29 30.76 -30.61
N ALA A 312 41.69 31.85 -29.97
CA ALA A 312 41.82 31.91 -28.52
C ALA A 312 40.46 31.73 -27.83
N ALA A 313 39.41 32.36 -28.35
CA ALA A 313 38.04 32.18 -27.88
C ALA A 313 37.55 30.73 -28.03
N ALA A 314 37.82 30.10 -29.17
CA ALA A 314 37.46 28.70 -29.39
C ALA A 314 38.22 27.75 -28.44
N LEU A 315 39.49 28.04 -28.13
CA LEU A 315 40.28 27.25 -27.18
C LEU A 315 39.72 27.38 -25.76
N THR A 316 39.46 28.60 -25.27
CA THR A 316 38.89 28.80 -23.93
C THR A 316 37.51 28.16 -23.79
N HIS A 317 36.69 28.21 -24.84
CA HIS A 317 35.41 27.52 -24.89
C HIS A 317 35.56 26.00 -24.70
N ARG A 318 36.50 25.38 -25.43
CA ARG A 318 36.79 23.94 -25.31
C ARG A 318 37.26 23.55 -23.90
N LEU A 319 38.03 24.41 -23.24
CA LEU A 319 38.50 24.17 -21.86
C LEU A 319 37.39 24.27 -20.83
N LEU A 320 36.51 25.27 -20.96
CA LEU A 320 35.36 25.45 -20.09
C LEU A 320 34.34 24.31 -20.25
N ALA A 321 34.11 23.87 -21.49
CA ALA A 321 33.25 22.72 -21.79
C ALA A 321 33.81 21.40 -21.22
N PHE A 322 35.13 21.21 -21.24
CA PHE A 322 35.78 20.06 -20.60
C PHE A 322 35.78 20.16 -19.05
N ALA A 323 35.86 21.37 -18.50
CA ALA A 323 35.94 21.60 -17.06
C ALA A 323 34.62 21.35 -16.32
N ARG A 324 33.44 21.57 -16.95
CA ARG A 324 32.12 21.44 -16.30
C ARG A 324 31.24 20.36 -16.93
N ARG A 325 30.42 19.70 -16.09
CA ARG A 325 29.23 18.95 -16.53
C ARG A 325 28.27 19.97 -17.13
N GLN A 326 28.26 20.14 -18.44
CA GLN A 326 27.29 21.00 -19.13
C GLN A 326 25.99 20.19 -19.30
N PRO A 327 24.88 20.56 -18.64
CA PRO A 327 23.58 20.05 -19.03
C PRO A 327 23.24 20.59 -20.43
N LEU A 328 22.84 19.72 -21.36
CA LEU A 328 22.29 20.15 -22.65
C LEU A 328 21.05 21.01 -22.42
N ASP A 329 20.80 21.95 -23.32
CA ASP A 329 19.53 22.68 -23.40
C ASP A 329 18.68 22.16 -24.58
N PRO A 330 18.01 21.00 -24.43
CA PRO A 330 17.29 20.38 -25.51
C PRO A 330 16.05 21.20 -25.91
N ARG A 331 16.02 21.66 -27.16
CA ARG A 331 14.89 22.41 -27.76
C ARG A 331 14.38 21.72 -29.01
N ALA A 332 13.11 21.94 -29.34
CA ALA A 332 12.53 21.50 -30.60
C ALA A 332 13.22 22.25 -31.75
N THR A 333 14.01 21.54 -32.54
CA THR A 333 14.93 22.13 -33.53
C THR A 333 14.59 21.66 -34.93
N ASP A 334 14.45 22.60 -35.86
CA ASP A 334 14.47 22.34 -37.30
C ASP A 334 15.92 22.28 -37.78
N ALA A 335 16.43 21.06 -37.97
CA ALA A 335 17.79 20.85 -38.43
C ALA A 335 18.04 21.34 -39.86
N ASN A 336 17.01 21.39 -40.73
CA ASN A 336 17.18 21.96 -42.07
C ASN A 336 17.43 23.46 -41.99
N ALA A 337 16.58 24.19 -41.26
CA ALA A 337 16.72 25.64 -41.10
C ALA A 337 18.08 26.01 -40.50
N LEU A 338 18.53 25.27 -39.49
CA LEU A 338 19.83 25.45 -38.86
C LEU A 338 20.99 25.20 -39.85
N ILE A 339 20.99 24.06 -40.55
CA ILE A 339 22.06 23.73 -41.52
C ILE A 339 22.11 24.74 -42.67
N VAL A 340 20.95 25.18 -43.16
CA VAL A 340 20.87 26.20 -44.21
C VAL A 340 21.37 27.56 -43.70
N GLY A 341 20.98 27.97 -42.49
CA GLY A 341 21.47 29.20 -41.85
C GLY A 341 22.99 29.22 -41.65
N MET A 342 23.61 28.05 -41.47
CA MET A 342 25.05 27.91 -41.36
C MET A 342 25.80 27.97 -42.71
N SER A 343 25.13 28.04 -43.87
CA SER A 343 25.78 27.88 -45.17
C SER A 343 26.94 28.84 -45.40
N ASP A 344 26.77 30.10 -45.01
CA ASP A 344 27.78 31.15 -45.21
C ASP A 344 28.99 30.95 -44.29
N LEU A 345 28.75 30.55 -43.05
CA LEU A 345 29.79 30.22 -42.08
C LEU A 345 30.58 29.00 -42.54
N LEU A 346 29.90 27.96 -43.02
CA LEU A 346 30.53 26.74 -43.53
C LEU A 346 31.40 27.05 -44.75
N ARG A 347 30.88 27.84 -45.71
CA ARG A 347 31.64 28.29 -46.89
C ARG A 347 32.91 29.06 -46.54
N ARG A 348 32.88 29.90 -45.50
CA ARG A 348 34.07 30.62 -45.01
C ARG A 348 35.06 29.74 -44.25
N THR A 349 34.59 28.65 -43.66
CA THR A 349 35.40 27.76 -42.83
C THR A 349 36.16 26.72 -43.67
N ILE A 350 35.54 26.23 -44.75
CA ILE A 350 36.17 25.36 -45.74
C ILE A 350 36.94 26.20 -46.79
N SER A 351 37.97 25.64 -47.42
CA SER A 351 38.74 26.37 -48.44
C SER A 351 37.95 26.53 -49.74
N GLU A 352 38.28 27.55 -50.54
CA GLU A 352 37.66 27.78 -51.88
C GLU A 352 37.80 26.58 -52.83
N SER A 353 38.75 25.68 -52.56
CA SER A 353 38.96 24.44 -53.31
C SER A 353 37.97 23.30 -52.98
N ILE A 354 37.05 23.49 -52.02
CA ILE A 354 36.08 22.48 -51.60
C ILE A 354 34.66 22.93 -51.98
N ASP A 355 33.96 22.12 -52.78
CA ASP A 355 32.56 22.35 -53.14
C ASP A 355 31.63 21.93 -51.99
N LEU A 356 30.78 22.84 -51.49
CA LEU A 356 29.80 22.57 -50.43
C LEU A 356 28.42 22.29 -51.04
N ARG A 357 27.91 21.09 -50.78
CA ARG A 357 26.57 20.65 -51.18
C ARG A 357 25.70 20.38 -49.96
N ILE A 358 24.60 21.12 -49.85
CA ILE A 358 23.60 20.91 -48.80
C ILE A 358 22.34 20.38 -49.48
N GLU A 359 21.96 19.16 -49.14
CA GLU A 359 20.75 18.49 -49.65
C GLU A 359 19.80 18.26 -48.47
N THR A 360 18.73 19.04 -48.38
CA THR A 360 17.74 18.94 -47.31
C THR A 360 16.51 18.17 -47.74
N ASP A 361 15.95 17.36 -46.83
CA ASP A 361 14.65 16.71 -47.02
C ASP A 361 13.52 17.69 -46.61
N PRO A 362 12.62 18.12 -47.53
CA PRO A 362 11.54 19.05 -47.20
C PRO A 362 10.56 18.53 -46.14
N GLY A 363 10.51 17.20 -45.93
CA GLY A 363 9.66 16.54 -44.93
C GLY A 363 10.39 16.15 -43.64
N LEU A 364 11.57 16.75 -43.37
CA LEU A 364 12.36 16.40 -42.18
C LEU A 364 11.56 16.63 -40.89
N TRP A 365 11.59 15.65 -39.99
CA TRP A 365 10.95 15.81 -38.69
C TRP A 365 11.73 16.79 -37.80
N PRO A 366 11.07 17.51 -36.88
CA PRO A 366 11.77 18.22 -35.83
C PRO A 366 12.52 17.23 -34.92
N THR A 367 13.64 17.66 -34.35
CA THR A 367 14.44 16.87 -33.41
C THR A 367 14.56 17.60 -32.07
N LEU A 368 14.67 16.87 -30.97
CA LEU A 368 14.88 17.44 -29.64
C LEU A 368 16.37 17.40 -29.32
N CYS A 369 17.08 18.52 -29.52
CA CYS A 369 18.52 18.63 -29.23
C CYS A 369 18.89 20.07 -28.87
N ASP A 370 20.10 20.28 -28.35
CA ASP A 370 20.66 21.62 -28.18
C ASP A 370 21.13 22.16 -29.54
N PRO A 371 20.52 23.24 -30.08
CA PRO A 371 20.88 23.80 -31.38
C PRO A 371 22.36 24.21 -31.47
N ASN A 372 22.91 24.80 -30.41
CA ASN A 372 24.31 25.25 -30.41
C ASN A 372 25.27 24.07 -30.48
N GLN A 373 24.93 22.96 -29.82
CA GLN A 373 25.74 21.75 -29.89
C GLN A 373 25.65 21.08 -31.26
N LEU A 374 24.48 21.13 -31.90
CA LEU A 374 24.31 20.66 -33.27
C LEU A 374 25.12 21.49 -34.27
N GLU A 375 25.07 22.83 -34.18
CA GLU A 375 25.90 23.73 -34.99
C GLU A 375 27.38 23.42 -34.82
N ASN A 376 27.84 23.31 -33.56
CA ASN A 376 29.22 22.97 -33.25
C ASN A 376 29.62 21.59 -33.79
N ALA A 377 28.72 20.60 -33.74
CA ALA A 377 28.96 19.28 -34.31
C ALA A 377 29.16 19.36 -35.83
N ILE A 378 28.26 20.04 -36.55
CA ILE A 378 28.35 20.22 -38.00
C ILE A 378 29.63 20.99 -38.38
N LEU A 379 29.95 22.06 -37.65
CA LEU A 379 31.15 22.86 -37.88
C LEU A 379 32.43 22.03 -37.69
N ASN A 380 32.51 21.24 -36.62
CA ASN A 380 33.65 20.37 -36.35
C ASN A 380 33.82 19.31 -37.45
N LEU A 381 32.71 18.75 -37.95
CA LEU A 381 32.73 17.82 -39.08
C LEU A 381 33.22 18.50 -40.36
N ALA A 382 32.79 19.73 -40.64
CA ALA A 382 33.26 20.49 -41.79
C ALA A 382 34.76 20.84 -41.72
N ILE A 383 35.28 21.19 -40.53
CA ILE A 383 36.71 21.43 -40.30
C ILE A 383 37.50 20.13 -40.52
N ASN A 384 37.02 19.00 -40.00
CA ASN A 384 37.66 17.71 -40.19
C ASN A 384 37.67 17.30 -41.67
N ALA A 385 36.56 17.51 -42.38
CA ALA A 385 36.46 17.27 -43.83
C ALA A 385 37.45 18.13 -44.62
N ARG A 386 37.57 19.43 -44.31
CA ARG A 386 38.54 20.33 -44.95
C ARG A 386 39.96 19.82 -44.78
N ASP A 387 40.35 19.48 -43.55
CA ASP A 387 41.70 19.00 -43.26
C ASP A 387 41.99 17.65 -43.94
N ALA A 388 40.96 16.84 -44.21
CA ALA A 388 41.05 15.60 -44.97
C ALA A 388 41.08 15.81 -46.50
N MET A 389 40.84 17.03 -47.00
CA MET A 389 40.80 17.39 -48.42
C MET A 389 41.81 18.50 -48.78
N PRO A 390 43.12 18.32 -48.55
CA PRO A 390 44.13 19.35 -48.81
C PRO A 390 44.23 19.77 -50.29
N ASN A 391 43.82 18.89 -51.21
CA ASN A 391 43.83 19.15 -52.65
C ASN A 391 42.47 19.61 -53.19
N GLY A 392 41.53 19.96 -52.31
CA GLY A 392 40.14 20.21 -52.68
C GLY A 392 39.29 18.94 -52.75
N GLY A 393 38.00 19.10 -53.02
CA GLY A 393 37.04 17.99 -53.04
C GLY A 393 35.60 18.45 -52.89
N THR A 394 34.73 17.57 -52.38
CA THR A 394 33.33 17.89 -52.12
C THR A 394 32.97 17.55 -50.68
N LEU A 395 32.40 18.52 -49.96
CA LEU A 395 31.73 18.31 -48.68
C LEU A 395 30.22 18.31 -48.92
N SER A 396 29.57 17.22 -48.57
CA SER A 396 28.11 17.05 -48.69
C SER A 396 27.47 16.91 -47.31
N ILE A 397 26.40 17.68 -47.07
CA ILE A 397 25.57 17.58 -45.87
C ILE A 397 24.17 17.19 -46.34
N ARG A 398 23.68 16.05 -45.88
CA ARG A 398 22.35 15.53 -46.22
C ARG A 398 21.49 15.35 -44.99
N THR A 399 20.26 15.82 -45.03
CA THR A 399 19.25 15.50 -44.02
C THR A 399 18.22 14.52 -44.60
N SER A 400 17.70 13.62 -43.76
CA SER A 400 16.63 12.70 -44.13
C SER A 400 16.00 12.08 -42.88
N ASN A 401 14.78 11.59 -42.99
CA ASN A 401 14.18 10.76 -41.94
C ASN A 401 14.67 9.31 -42.08
N ALA A 402 14.98 8.68 -40.95
CA ALA A 402 15.40 7.28 -40.89
C ALA A 402 14.62 6.52 -39.84
N ARG A 403 14.40 5.22 -40.11
CA ARG A 403 13.96 4.28 -39.09
C ARG A 403 15.11 3.37 -38.71
N TRP A 404 15.31 3.17 -37.41
CA TRP A 404 16.35 2.29 -36.88
C TRP A 404 15.69 1.01 -36.36
N ASP A 405 16.10 -0.14 -36.88
CA ASP A 405 15.56 -1.44 -36.50
C ASP A 405 16.22 -1.95 -35.19
N GLU A 406 15.41 -2.56 -34.32
CA GLU A 406 15.79 -3.02 -32.97
C GLU A 406 16.98 -4.01 -32.94
N ALA A 407 17.31 -4.66 -34.07
CA ALA A 407 18.36 -5.66 -34.15
C ALA A 407 19.78 -5.11 -33.92
N GLU A 408 20.01 -3.80 -34.11
CA GLU A 408 21.33 -3.17 -33.95
C GLU A 408 21.53 -2.43 -32.61
N SER A 409 20.48 -2.15 -31.83
CA SER A 409 20.55 -1.23 -30.68
C SER A 409 20.69 -1.88 -29.30
N GLY A 410 20.40 -3.19 -29.16
CA GLY A 410 20.58 -3.93 -27.91
C GLY A 410 19.81 -3.37 -26.69
N LYS A 411 18.88 -2.43 -26.88
CA LYS A 411 18.03 -1.86 -25.83
C LYS A 411 16.57 -1.77 -26.32
N PRO A 412 15.60 -2.32 -25.57
CA PRO A 412 14.19 -2.18 -25.89
C PRO A 412 13.73 -0.76 -25.51
N GLY A 413 13.18 -0.02 -26.47
CA GLY A 413 12.65 1.32 -26.25
C GLY A 413 12.06 1.95 -27.51
N ASP A 414 10.87 2.54 -27.37
CA ASP A 414 9.90 3.06 -28.35
C ASP A 414 10.38 4.08 -29.43
N ARG A 415 11.69 4.28 -29.62
CA ARG A 415 12.26 5.30 -30.52
C ARG A 415 12.92 4.65 -31.74
N SER A 416 12.09 4.17 -32.66
CA SER A 416 12.55 3.67 -33.97
C SER A 416 12.66 4.76 -35.03
N GLU A 417 12.29 6.02 -34.74
CA GLU A 417 12.25 7.13 -35.71
C GLU A 417 13.30 8.20 -35.38
N TYR A 418 14.21 8.44 -36.31
CA TYR A 418 15.33 9.37 -36.17
C TYR A 418 15.39 10.38 -37.31
N VAL A 419 15.81 11.59 -36.97
CA VAL A 419 16.33 12.58 -37.91
C VAL A 419 17.79 12.22 -38.19
N ARG A 420 18.11 11.97 -39.46
CA ARG A 420 19.44 11.56 -39.92
C ARG A 420 20.14 12.73 -40.60
N ILE A 421 21.30 13.12 -40.07
CA ILE A 421 22.17 14.15 -40.64
C ILE A 421 23.49 13.49 -41.04
N ARG A 422 23.78 13.42 -42.33
CA ARG A 422 24.98 12.80 -42.88
C ARG A 422 25.91 13.87 -43.43
N VAL A 423 27.12 13.95 -42.88
CA VAL A 423 28.20 14.83 -43.36
C VAL A 423 29.26 13.95 -44.01
N ALA A 424 29.48 14.10 -45.31
CA ALA A 424 30.40 13.28 -46.07
C ALA A 424 31.38 14.12 -46.92
N ASP A 425 32.66 13.76 -46.85
CA ASP A 425 33.76 14.33 -47.62
C ASP A 425 34.34 13.31 -48.61
N THR A 426 35.03 13.81 -49.62
CA THR A 426 35.79 13.02 -50.61
C THR A 426 37.30 13.02 -50.31
N GLY A 427 37.67 13.14 -49.03
CA GLY A 427 39.04 13.28 -48.59
C GLY A 427 39.83 11.97 -48.55
N THR A 428 40.90 11.95 -47.74
CA THR A 428 41.82 10.81 -47.65
C THR A 428 41.20 9.56 -47.02
N GLY A 429 40.06 9.68 -46.34
CA GLY A 429 39.46 8.57 -45.58
C GLY A 429 40.30 8.11 -44.37
N MET A 430 39.83 7.07 -43.69
CA MET A 430 40.42 6.49 -42.49
C MET A 430 40.56 4.97 -42.64
N THR A 431 41.58 4.39 -42.00
CA THR A 431 41.72 2.93 -41.91
C THR A 431 40.76 2.35 -40.87
N PRO A 432 40.46 1.04 -40.90
CA PRO A 432 39.61 0.39 -39.89
C PRO A 432 40.11 0.60 -38.44
N GLU A 433 41.43 0.61 -38.24
CA GLU A 433 42.04 0.82 -36.91
C GLU A 433 41.81 2.26 -36.41
N VAL A 434 41.84 3.24 -37.32
CA VAL A 434 41.55 4.64 -37.00
C VAL A 434 40.07 4.82 -36.70
N ILE A 435 39.17 4.20 -37.48
CA ILE A 435 37.71 4.26 -37.23
C ILE A 435 37.35 3.73 -35.84
N ALA A 436 37.95 2.61 -35.44
CA ALA A 436 37.68 1.97 -34.14
C ALA A 436 37.99 2.87 -32.94
N ARG A 437 38.93 3.82 -33.12
CA ARG A 437 39.41 4.74 -32.08
C ARG A 437 39.01 6.19 -32.33
N ALA A 438 38.31 6.48 -33.42
CA ALA A 438 38.03 7.85 -33.87
C ALA A 438 37.19 8.65 -32.86
N PHE A 439 36.39 7.98 -32.04
CA PHE A 439 35.60 8.60 -30.97
C PHE A 439 36.31 8.62 -29.61
N ASP A 440 37.50 8.00 -29.49
CA ASP A 440 38.29 8.04 -28.27
C ASP A 440 38.74 9.48 -28.00
N PRO A 441 38.57 10.01 -26.77
CA PRO A 441 39.07 11.32 -26.42
C PRO A 441 40.57 11.45 -26.70
N PHE A 442 40.97 12.58 -27.29
CA PHE A 442 42.37 12.93 -27.63
C PHE A 442 43.01 12.08 -28.74
N PHE A 443 42.29 11.15 -29.35
CA PHE A 443 42.82 10.40 -30.48
C PHE A 443 42.83 11.28 -31.75
N THR A 444 44.01 11.42 -32.35
CA THR A 444 44.20 12.19 -33.59
C THR A 444 45.30 11.56 -34.44
N THR A 445 45.12 11.54 -35.75
CA THR A 445 46.15 11.15 -36.74
C THR A 445 46.93 12.36 -37.25
N LYS A 446 46.54 13.58 -36.87
CA LYS A 446 47.20 14.83 -37.27
C LYS A 446 48.47 15.08 -36.46
N PRO A 447 49.50 15.74 -37.03
CA PRO A 447 50.71 16.13 -36.30
C PRO A 447 50.41 16.94 -35.03
N LEU A 448 51.32 16.86 -34.05
CA LEU A 448 51.26 17.61 -32.79
C LEU A 448 50.99 19.11 -33.06
N GLY A 449 49.92 19.64 -32.45
CA GLY A 449 49.48 21.04 -32.60
C GLY A 449 48.46 21.32 -33.70
N GLN A 450 48.11 20.35 -34.56
CA GLN A 450 47.13 20.52 -35.65
C GLN A 450 45.81 19.77 -35.43
N GLY A 451 45.75 18.87 -34.46
CA GLY A 451 44.52 18.17 -34.07
C GLY A 451 44.48 17.95 -32.56
N THR A 452 43.39 18.35 -31.92
CA THR A 452 43.19 18.15 -30.48
C THR A 452 42.67 16.74 -30.15
N GLY A 453 42.23 15.98 -31.15
CA GLY A 453 41.58 14.68 -30.96
C GLY A 453 40.25 14.73 -30.19
N LEU A 454 39.69 15.92 -29.99
CA LEU A 454 38.44 16.12 -29.22
C LEU A 454 37.20 16.30 -30.09
N GLY A 455 37.37 16.64 -31.37
CA GLY A 455 36.23 16.99 -32.24
C GLY A 455 35.20 15.87 -32.35
N LEU A 456 35.64 14.66 -32.72
CA LEU A 456 34.77 13.50 -32.89
C LEU A 456 34.25 12.94 -31.56
N SER A 457 35.05 12.96 -30.50
CA SER A 457 34.62 12.51 -29.17
C SER A 457 33.53 13.42 -28.58
N MET A 458 33.59 14.73 -28.82
CA MET A 458 32.53 15.67 -28.44
C MET A 458 31.24 15.41 -29.22
N ILE A 459 31.32 15.13 -30.52
CA ILE A 459 30.16 14.81 -31.36
C ILE A 459 29.49 13.50 -30.88
N TYR A 460 30.29 12.48 -30.54
CA TYR A 460 29.79 11.24 -29.95
C TYR A 460 29.08 11.49 -28.60
N GLY A 461 29.69 12.32 -27.74
CA GLY A 461 29.09 12.74 -26.46
C GLY A 461 27.76 13.48 -26.64
N PHE A 462 27.71 14.45 -27.56
CA PHE A 462 26.50 15.20 -27.90
C PHE A 462 25.37 14.28 -28.38
N ALA A 463 25.66 13.37 -29.33
CA ALA A 463 24.66 12.45 -29.84
C ALA A 463 24.12 11.55 -28.73
N ARG A 464 24.98 10.98 -27.88
CA ARG A 464 24.57 10.13 -26.75
C ARG A 464 23.74 10.89 -25.72
N GLN A 465 24.14 12.11 -25.39
CA GLN A 465 23.41 12.95 -24.43
C GLN A 465 22.04 13.41 -24.99
N SER A 466 21.91 13.49 -26.31
CA SER A 466 20.64 13.78 -27.01
C SER A 466 19.79 12.54 -27.28
N ASP A 467 20.07 11.40 -26.66
CA ASP A 467 19.43 10.09 -26.91
C ASP A 467 19.49 9.65 -28.39
N GLY A 468 20.60 10.00 -29.03
CA GLY A 468 20.92 9.73 -30.42
C GLY A 468 22.13 8.79 -30.60
N HIS A 469 22.47 8.56 -31.86
CA HIS A 469 23.56 7.66 -32.26
C HIS A 469 24.45 8.31 -33.32
N THR A 470 25.70 7.84 -33.41
CA THR A 470 26.62 8.23 -34.49
C THR A 470 27.12 6.99 -35.22
N ARG A 471 27.36 7.13 -36.53
CA ARG A 471 27.97 6.09 -37.37
C ARG A 471 29.06 6.73 -38.23
N ILE A 472 30.19 6.04 -38.36
CA ILE A 472 31.29 6.42 -39.26
C ILE A 472 31.36 5.40 -40.38
N GLU A 473 31.39 5.88 -41.62
CA GLU A 473 31.69 5.11 -42.82
C GLU A 473 32.90 5.76 -43.48
N SER A 474 34.03 5.07 -43.62
CA SER A 474 35.21 5.67 -44.24
C SER A 474 36.03 4.61 -44.95
N VAL A 475 36.57 4.98 -46.11
CA VAL A 475 37.43 4.13 -46.93
C VAL A 475 38.63 4.95 -47.36
N VAL A 476 39.83 4.41 -47.12
CA VAL A 476 41.09 5.06 -47.49
C VAL A 476 41.08 5.44 -48.98
N GLY A 477 41.29 6.73 -49.25
CA GLY A 477 41.31 7.31 -50.60
C GLY A 477 39.94 7.61 -51.21
N GLN A 478 38.83 7.30 -50.53
CA GLN A 478 37.47 7.60 -51.02
C GLN A 478 36.71 8.61 -50.14
N GLY A 479 37.25 8.95 -48.97
CA GLY A 479 36.68 9.94 -48.05
C GLY A 479 35.99 9.33 -46.84
N THR A 480 35.33 10.19 -46.08
CA THR A 480 34.65 9.84 -44.83
C THR A 480 33.22 10.35 -44.83
N ALA A 481 32.29 9.56 -44.30
CA ALA A 481 30.94 9.96 -44.00
C ALA A 481 30.62 9.70 -42.53
N ILE A 482 30.18 10.75 -41.82
CA ILE A 482 29.74 10.68 -40.44
C ILE A 482 28.25 10.97 -40.42
N THR A 483 27.49 10.06 -39.81
CA THR A 483 26.04 10.15 -39.73
C THR A 483 25.61 10.31 -38.28
N LEU A 484 24.86 11.37 -38.00
CA LEU A 484 24.19 11.63 -36.73
C LEU A 484 22.73 11.18 -36.84
N TYR A 485 22.27 10.46 -35.83
CA TYR A 485 20.87 10.05 -35.66
C TYR A 485 20.35 10.71 -34.39
N LEU A 486 19.42 11.65 -34.54
CA LEU A 486 18.81 12.36 -33.43
C LEU A 486 17.33 11.98 -33.33
N PRO A 487 16.78 11.81 -32.11
CA PRO A 487 15.41 11.31 -31.95
C PRO A 487 14.39 12.30 -32.48
N ARG A 488 13.38 11.78 -33.20
CA ARG A 488 12.24 12.58 -33.66
C ARG A 488 11.52 13.24 -32.47
N HIS A 489 11.26 14.53 -32.59
CA HIS A 489 10.33 15.27 -31.73
C HIS A 489 8.92 15.28 -32.34
N ARG A 490 7.89 15.25 -31.49
CA ARG A 490 6.46 15.22 -31.91
C ARG A 490 5.66 16.46 -31.47
N GLY A 491 6.30 17.45 -30.84
CA GLY A 491 5.70 18.74 -30.47
C GLY A 491 5.92 19.85 -31.51
N GLU A 492 5.32 21.01 -31.27
CA GLU A 492 5.46 22.21 -32.12
C GLU A 492 6.90 22.79 -32.03
N LEU A 493 7.39 23.35 -33.14
CA LEU A 493 8.70 24.02 -33.20
C LEU A 493 8.64 25.30 -32.34
N ASP A 494 9.67 25.55 -31.52
CA ASP A 494 9.86 26.87 -30.92
C ASP A 494 10.15 27.85 -32.07
N GLU A 495 9.29 28.87 -32.25
CA GLU A 495 9.47 29.90 -33.28
C GLU A 495 10.76 30.69 -33.00
N THR A 496 11.83 30.38 -33.73
CA THR A 496 12.98 31.25 -33.84
C THR A 496 12.69 32.35 -34.86
N VAL A 497 12.63 33.60 -34.36
CA VAL A 497 12.46 34.80 -35.18
C VAL A 497 13.57 34.85 -36.24
N PRO A 498 13.25 34.89 -37.55
CA PRO A 498 14.25 34.94 -38.61
C PRO A 498 15.03 36.26 -38.60
N ASP A 499 16.35 36.14 -38.82
CA ASP A 499 17.29 37.26 -38.93
C ASP A 499 16.93 38.12 -40.15
N ALA A 500 16.48 39.35 -39.90
CA ALA A 500 16.06 40.27 -40.94
C ALA A 500 17.27 40.90 -41.63
N THR A 501 17.36 40.65 -42.93
CA THR A 501 18.33 41.18 -43.89
C THR A 501 18.67 42.66 -43.66
N VAL A 502 19.98 42.95 -43.68
CA VAL A 502 20.61 44.26 -43.63
C VAL A 502 20.02 45.20 -44.69
N THR A 503 19.17 46.13 -44.28
CA THR A 503 18.79 47.30 -45.08
C THR A 503 18.96 48.58 -44.27
N THR A 504 19.80 49.46 -44.82
CA THR A 504 19.96 50.91 -44.53
C THR A 504 19.91 51.34 -43.07
N ARG A 505 21.10 51.60 -42.50
CA ARG A 505 21.33 52.08 -41.12
C ARG A 505 20.60 53.41 -40.85
N PRO A 506 19.52 53.43 -40.05
CA PRO A 506 19.00 54.66 -39.47
C PRO A 506 19.88 55.04 -38.28
N ARG A 507 20.24 56.31 -38.18
CA ARG A 507 20.83 56.89 -36.96
C ARG A 507 19.76 56.92 -35.87
N GLY A 508 20.14 56.69 -34.61
CA GLY A 508 19.22 56.81 -33.48
C GLY A 508 18.60 58.20 -33.38
N ASP A 509 17.34 58.26 -32.92
CA ASP A 509 16.54 59.47 -32.70
C ASP A 509 16.69 59.98 -31.24
N GLY A 510 17.92 59.89 -30.68
CA GLY A 510 18.22 60.38 -29.32
C GLY A 510 17.85 59.45 -28.16
N GLN A 511 17.68 58.14 -28.41
CA GLN A 511 17.49 57.14 -27.35
C GLN A 511 18.70 57.11 -26.39
N THR A 512 18.43 56.81 -25.11
CA THR A 512 19.47 56.73 -24.07
C THR A 512 19.71 55.28 -23.65
N VAL A 513 20.97 54.83 -23.73
CA VAL A 513 21.41 53.49 -23.34
C VAL A 513 22.27 53.60 -22.08
N MET A 514 21.94 52.81 -21.06
CA MET A 514 22.75 52.66 -19.84
C MET A 514 23.68 51.46 -20.01
N VAL A 515 24.97 51.62 -19.74
CA VAL A 515 25.99 50.56 -19.82
C VAL A 515 26.58 50.33 -18.43
N VAL A 516 26.56 49.08 -17.95
CA VAL A 516 27.16 48.68 -16.68
C VAL A 516 28.12 47.52 -16.93
N GLU A 517 29.42 47.81 -16.90
CA GLU A 517 30.50 46.88 -17.23
C GLU A 517 31.70 47.25 -16.36
N ASP A 518 32.33 46.29 -15.69
CA ASP A 518 33.46 46.54 -14.80
C ASP A 518 34.77 46.64 -15.58
N GLU A 519 34.95 45.86 -16.65
CA GLU A 519 36.15 45.89 -17.48
C GLU A 519 36.22 47.16 -18.35
N PRO A 520 37.19 48.08 -18.12
CA PRO A 520 37.26 49.35 -18.83
C PRO A 520 37.34 49.21 -20.35
N VAL A 521 38.11 48.24 -20.83
CA VAL A 521 38.31 48.04 -22.29
C VAL A 521 37.01 47.64 -22.98
N VAL A 522 36.23 46.75 -22.36
CA VAL A 522 34.94 46.30 -22.91
C VAL A 522 33.92 47.44 -22.87
N ARG A 523 33.88 48.17 -21.76
CA ARG A 523 33.01 49.34 -21.59
C ARG A 523 33.28 50.40 -22.65
N ASP A 524 34.55 50.73 -22.90
CA ASP A 524 34.93 51.75 -23.89
C ASP A 524 34.51 51.33 -25.32
N VAL A 525 34.66 50.06 -25.67
CA VAL A 525 34.18 49.53 -26.96
C VAL A 525 32.66 49.68 -27.10
N ILE A 526 31.89 49.33 -26.07
CA ILE A 526 30.42 49.47 -26.09
C ILE A 526 30.02 50.94 -26.23
N MET A 527 30.71 51.84 -25.51
CA MET A 527 30.46 53.28 -25.56
C MET A 527 30.72 53.87 -26.96
N GLU A 528 31.82 53.48 -27.60
CA GLU A 528 32.16 53.90 -28.97
C GLU A 528 31.09 53.42 -29.97
N VAL A 529 30.67 52.16 -29.85
CA VAL A 529 29.61 51.59 -30.70
C VAL A 529 28.29 52.34 -30.55
N LEU A 530 27.91 52.70 -29.32
CA LEU A 530 26.70 53.47 -29.07
C LEU A 530 26.78 54.89 -29.63
N HIS A 531 27.95 55.53 -29.54
CA HIS A 531 28.22 56.84 -30.10
C HIS A 531 28.10 56.83 -31.64
N ASP A 532 28.70 55.84 -32.31
CA ASP A 532 28.62 55.66 -33.76
C ASP A 532 27.19 55.41 -34.28
N LEU A 533 26.36 54.77 -33.44
CA LEU A 533 24.93 54.56 -33.71
C LEU A 533 24.07 55.80 -33.44
N GLY A 534 24.62 56.85 -32.82
CA GLY A 534 23.92 58.09 -32.50
C GLY A 534 23.08 58.03 -31.22
N TYR A 535 23.35 57.06 -30.33
CA TYR A 535 22.65 56.95 -29.04
C TYR A 535 23.36 57.75 -27.95
N ARG A 536 22.59 58.23 -26.96
CA ARG A 536 23.16 58.83 -25.75
C ARG A 536 23.53 57.72 -24.77
N ALA A 537 24.82 57.55 -24.49
CA ALA A 537 25.28 56.52 -23.57
C ALA A 537 25.54 57.07 -22.16
N ILE A 538 25.08 56.37 -21.13
CA ILE A 538 25.39 56.62 -19.71
C ILE A 538 26.13 55.39 -19.21
N GLN A 539 27.25 55.58 -18.51
CA GLN A 539 28.09 54.47 -18.05
C GLN A 539 28.15 54.36 -16.53
N ALA A 540 28.28 53.14 -16.04
CA ALA A 540 28.60 52.79 -14.66
C ALA A 540 29.58 51.62 -14.62
N VAL A 541 30.32 51.51 -13.51
CA VAL A 541 31.43 50.55 -13.35
C VAL A 541 31.03 49.32 -12.54
N ASP A 542 29.91 49.39 -11.82
CA ASP A 542 29.42 48.31 -10.97
C ASP A 542 27.89 48.37 -10.82
N GLY A 543 27.28 47.29 -10.33
CA GLY A 543 25.84 47.24 -10.10
C GLY A 543 25.30 48.36 -9.21
N PRO A 544 25.91 48.68 -8.06
CA PRO A 544 25.46 49.77 -7.18
C PRO A 544 25.47 51.16 -7.84
N SER A 545 26.51 51.50 -8.61
CA SER A 545 26.59 52.76 -9.36
C SER A 545 25.61 52.76 -10.53
N GLY A 546 25.40 51.61 -11.17
CA GLY A 546 24.37 51.41 -12.19
C GLY A 546 22.97 51.72 -11.68
N LEU A 547 22.61 51.17 -10.52
CA LEU A 547 21.31 51.39 -9.89
C LEU A 547 21.09 52.84 -9.46
N ARG A 548 22.13 53.51 -8.93
CA ARG A 548 22.08 54.95 -8.62
C ARG A 548 21.91 55.80 -9.88
N ALA A 549 22.58 55.45 -10.97
CA ALA A 549 22.40 56.16 -12.23
C ALA A 549 21.00 55.95 -12.81
N LEU A 550 20.45 54.74 -12.72
CA LEU A 550 19.08 54.41 -13.13
C LEU A 550 18.01 55.17 -12.35
N SER A 551 18.27 55.53 -11.08
CA SER A 551 17.31 56.29 -10.27
C SER A 551 17.35 57.80 -10.51
N VAL A 552 18.48 58.36 -10.96
CA VAL A 552 18.65 59.81 -11.19
C VAL A 552 18.50 60.19 -12.66
N ALA A 553 18.85 59.30 -13.59
CA ALA A 553 18.76 59.56 -15.01
C ALA A 553 17.31 59.65 -15.49
N GLY A 554 17.05 60.50 -16.49
CA GLY A 554 15.74 60.61 -17.14
C GLY A 554 15.36 59.36 -17.96
N ARG A 555 14.88 59.55 -19.18
CA ARG A 555 14.57 58.43 -20.07
C ARG A 555 15.80 57.52 -20.29
N ILE A 556 15.61 56.21 -20.13
CA ILE A 556 16.57 55.13 -20.46
C ILE A 556 15.76 54.07 -21.21
N ASP A 557 16.19 53.77 -22.43
CA ASP A 557 15.49 52.89 -23.37
C ASP A 557 16.07 51.46 -23.37
N LEU A 558 17.34 51.31 -22.99
CA LEU A 558 18.03 50.01 -22.93
C LEU A 558 19.07 50.03 -21.80
N LEU A 559 19.13 48.94 -21.04
CA LEU A 559 20.21 48.63 -20.10
C LEU A 559 21.09 47.54 -20.71
N VAL A 560 22.37 47.83 -20.94
CA VAL A 560 23.40 46.86 -21.30
C VAL A 560 24.21 46.57 -20.03
N THR A 561 24.24 45.32 -19.56
CA THR A 561 24.92 44.99 -18.30
C THR A 561 25.71 43.68 -18.40
N ASP A 562 26.91 43.64 -17.82
CA ASP A 562 27.59 42.37 -17.57
C ASP A 562 26.83 41.59 -16.49
N VAL A 563 26.71 40.27 -16.63
CA VAL A 563 26.16 39.37 -15.61
C VAL A 563 27.15 39.23 -14.44
N GLY A 564 28.45 39.19 -14.74
CA GLY A 564 29.53 38.90 -13.79
C GLY A 564 29.94 40.06 -12.86
N LEU A 565 29.17 41.15 -12.80
CA LEU A 565 29.54 42.36 -12.06
C LEU A 565 29.89 42.09 -10.59
N PRO A 566 30.95 42.74 -10.05
CA PRO A 566 31.29 42.63 -8.64
C PRO A 566 30.21 43.23 -7.74
N GLY A 567 29.84 42.51 -6.68
CA GLY A 567 28.81 42.92 -5.73
C GLY A 567 27.40 42.54 -6.19
N LEU A 568 26.64 43.51 -6.69
CA LEU A 568 25.30 43.26 -7.23
C LEU A 568 25.45 42.73 -8.66
N ASN A 569 25.06 41.47 -8.89
CA ASN A 569 25.21 40.85 -10.20
C ASN A 569 24.27 41.52 -11.23
N GLY A 570 24.60 41.42 -12.53
CA GLY A 570 23.86 42.11 -13.59
C GLY A 570 22.38 41.74 -13.66
N ARG A 571 22.03 40.50 -13.32
CA ARG A 571 20.64 40.04 -13.29
C ARG A 571 19.85 40.74 -12.17
N GLN A 572 20.40 40.79 -10.96
CA GLN A 572 19.79 41.47 -9.82
C GLN A 572 19.64 42.98 -10.10
N LEU A 573 20.62 43.59 -10.76
CA LEU A 573 20.52 44.97 -11.23
C LEU A 573 19.34 45.16 -12.18
N ALA A 574 19.22 44.28 -13.20
CA ALA A 574 18.15 44.33 -14.18
C ALA A 574 16.77 44.14 -13.55
N ASP A 575 16.62 43.14 -12.68
CA ASP A 575 15.37 42.86 -11.98
C ASP A 575 14.95 44.07 -11.12
N GLN A 576 15.89 44.67 -10.37
CA GLN A 576 15.63 45.89 -9.59
C GLN A 576 15.30 47.10 -10.47
N ALA A 577 15.97 47.25 -11.62
CA ALA A 577 15.70 48.32 -12.57
C ALA A 577 14.28 48.20 -13.15
N ARG A 578 13.83 46.97 -13.46
CA ARG A 578 12.49 46.71 -14.00
C ARG A 578 11.36 46.90 -12.98
N LEU A 579 11.63 46.74 -11.68
CA LEU A 579 10.65 47.12 -10.64
C LEU A 579 10.30 48.61 -10.71
N ALA A 580 11.27 49.48 -11.04
CA ALA A 580 11.05 50.91 -11.20
C ALA A 580 10.67 51.31 -12.64
N ARG A 581 11.06 50.51 -13.63
CA ARG A 581 10.86 50.76 -15.07
C ARG A 581 10.43 49.46 -15.78
N PRO A 582 9.15 49.07 -15.71
CA PRO A 582 8.68 47.79 -16.24
C PRO A 582 9.03 47.54 -17.72
N ASP A 583 9.00 48.60 -18.54
CA ASP A 583 9.25 48.57 -19.98
C ASP A 583 10.75 48.66 -20.35
N LEU A 584 11.65 48.68 -19.37
CA LEU A 584 13.09 48.77 -19.62
C LEU A 584 13.58 47.49 -20.29
N LYS A 585 14.14 47.66 -21.49
CA LYS A 585 14.81 46.59 -22.22
C LYS A 585 16.17 46.31 -21.60
N VAL A 586 16.56 45.04 -21.57
CA VAL A 586 17.82 44.61 -20.93
C VAL A 586 18.61 43.70 -21.86
N LEU A 587 19.84 44.09 -22.18
CA LEU A 587 20.81 43.29 -22.89
C LEU A 587 21.88 42.82 -21.91
N PHE A 588 21.89 41.52 -21.63
CA PHE A 588 22.96 40.90 -20.85
C PHE A 588 24.16 40.62 -21.74
N ILE A 589 25.32 41.09 -21.31
CA ILE A 589 26.60 40.63 -21.83
C ILE A 589 27.12 39.63 -20.82
N THR A 590 27.46 38.42 -21.25
CA THR A 590 27.80 37.34 -20.31
C THR A 590 29.04 36.60 -20.77
N GLY A 591 29.87 36.16 -19.82
CA GLY A 591 30.80 35.07 -20.10
C GLY A 591 30.05 33.76 -20.37
N TYR A 592 30.75 32.77 -20.92
CA TYR A 592 30.17 31.46 -21.22
C TYR A 592 29.62 30.74 -19.97
N ALA A 593 30.21 30.98 -18.79
CA ALA A 593 29.83 30.29 -17.56
C ALA A 593 28.56 30.86 -16.92
N GLU A 594 28.27 32.15 -17.14
CA GLU A 594 27.15 32.88 -16.55
C GLU A 594 25.89 32.81 -17.44
N SER A 595 26.05 32.56 -18.75
CA SER A 595 24.96 32.42 -19.73
C SER A 595 23.96 31.31 -19.37
N ALA A 596 24.47 30.18 -18.84
CA ALA A 596 23.65 29.05 -18.41
C ALA A 596 22.86 29.32 -17.12
N ALA A 597 23.42 30.10 -16.20
CA ALA A 597 22.74 30.49 -14.96
C ALA A 597 21.58 31.46 -15.24
N VAL A 598 21.75 32.34 -16.22
CA VAL A 598 20.70 33.26 -16.68
C VAL A 598 19.65 32.52 -17.52
N SER A 599 20.05 31.57 -18.37
CA SER A 599 19.11 30.76 -19.19
C SER A 599 18.24 29.84 -18.34
N ALA A 600 18.76 29.30 -17.23
CA ALA A 600 17.98 28.50 -16.27
C ALA A 600 16.86 29.30 -15.57
N GLY A 601 16.98 30.63 -15.54
CA GLY A 601 15.94 31.55 -15.08
C GLY A 601 15.38 32.36 -16.24
N PHE A 602 14.64 31.70 -17.14
CA PHE A 602 13.86 32.19 -18.29
C PHE A 602 13.97 33.72 -18.56
N LEU A 603 14.47 34.10 -19.74
CA LEU A 603 14.49 35.50 -20.18
C LEU A 603 13.05 36.02 -20.36
N GLU A 604 12.71 37.11 -19.69
CA GLU A 604 11.40 37.76 -19.82
C GLU A 604 11.31 38.61 -21.11
N PRO A 605 10.09 38.94 -21.59
CA PRO A 605 9.91 39.87 -22.71
C PRO A 605 10.67 41.18 -22.49
N GLY A 606 11.40 41.62 -23.52
CA GLY A 606 12.29 42.80 -23.47
C GLY A 606 13.73 42.49 -23.01
N MET A 607 14.05 41.25 -22.66
CA MET A 607 15.41 40.82 -22.31
C MET A 607 16.10 40.05 -23.44
N ALA A 608 17.39 40.27 -23.62
CA ALA A 608 18.23 39.54 -24.57
C ALA A 608 19.63 39.32 -24.00
N MET A 609 20.43 38.50 -24.68
CA MET A 609 21.77 38.13 -24.23
C MET A 609 22.76 38.05 -25.39
N ILE A 610 24.02 38.40 -25.11
CA ILE A 610 25.19 38.21 -25.98
C ILE A 610 26.31 37.59 -25.14
N THR A 611 27.00 36.60 -25.70
CA THR A 611 28.14 35.93 -25.05
C THR A 611 29.47 36.60 -25.41
N LYS A 612 30.34 36.81 -24.42
CA LYS A 612 31.75 37.20 -24.61
C LYS A 612 32.56 35.98 -25.10
N PRO A 613 33.47 36.14 -26.08
CA PRO A 613 33.72 37.36 -26.85
C PRO A 613 32.67 37.55 -27.96
N PHE A 614 32.33 38.81 -28.23
CA PHE A 614 31.36 39.21 -29.27
C PHE A 614 32.02 40.14 -30.30
N SER A 615 31.47 40.17 -31.52
CA SER A 615 31.86 41.15 -32.53
C SER A 615 31.10 42.47 -32.35
N VAL A 616 31.70 43.57 -32.81
CA VAL A 616 31.04 44.89 -32.82
C VAL A 616 29.75 44.84 -33.65
N ASP A 617 29.76 44.17 -34.80
CA ASP A 617 28.57 44.05 -35.67
C ASP A 617 27.43 43.29 -34.98
N THR A 618 27.75 42.24 -34.21
CA THR A 618 26.78 41.49 -33.41
C THR A 618 26.14 42.38 -32.34
N LEU A 619 26.97 43.17 -31.62
CA LEU A 619 26.49 44.11 -30.62
C LEU A 619 25.59 45.19 -31.22
N MET A 620 26.02 45.80 -32.33
CA MET A 620 25.26 46.82 -33.05
C MET A 620 23.88 46.30 -33.49
N THR A 621 23.87 45.14 -34.14
CA THR A 621 22.65 44.53 -34.67
C THR A 621 21.67 44.24 -33.53
N ARG A 622 22.15 43.71 -32.40
CA ARG A 622 21.29 43.38 -31.26
C ARG A 622 20.72 44.62 -30.59
N ILE A 623 21.55 45.65 -30.36
CA ILE A 623 21.08 46.92 -29.77
C ILE A 623 20.02 47.57 -30.65
N GLN A 624 20.24 47.61 -31.97
CA GLN A 624 19.26 48.16 -32.92
C GLN A 624 17.95 47.38 -32.93
N ALA A 625 18.02 46.05 -32.98
CA ALA A 625 16.83 45.19 -32.94
C ALA A 625 16.02 45.45 -31.67
N MET A 626 16.69 45.43 -30.52
CA MET A 626 16.03 45.67 -29.23
C MET A 626 15.41 47.06 -29.16
N ILE A 627 16.10 48.12 -29.58
CA ILE A 627 15.55 49.48 -29.49
C ILE A 627 14.34 49.66 -30.42
N ARG A 628 14.32 49.03 -31.60
CA ARG A 628 13.21 49.14 -32.56
C ARG A 628 11.97 48.34 -32.19
N ASP A 629 12.11 47.24 -31.47
CA ASP A 629 10.99 46.36 -31.16
C ASP A 629 10.04 47.04 -30.15
N PRO A 630 8.76 47.31 -30.45
CA PRO A 630 7.83 47.80 -29.44
C PRO A 630 7.65 46.70 -28.37
N VAL A 631 7.74 47.07 -27.09
CA VAL A 631 7.40 46.15 -26.00
C VAL A 631 5.88 45.93 -26.09
N VAL A 632 5.45 44.71 -26.45
CA VAL A 632 4.04 44.31 -26.50
C VAL A 632 3.60 43.77 -25.16
#